data_AF-A0A957HHE6-F1
#
_entry.id   AF-A0A957HHE6-F1
#
_cell.length_a   1.000
_cell.length_b   1.000
_cell.length_c   1.000
_cell.angle_alpha   90.00
_cell.angle_beta   90.00
_cell.angle_gamma   90.00
#
_symmetry.space_group_name_H-M   'P 1'
#
loop_
_entity.id
_entity.type
_entity.pdbx_description
1 polymer ?
#
loop_
_entity_poly.entity_id
_entity_poly.type
_entity_poly.pdbx_seq_one_letter_code
_entity_poly.pdbx_strand_id
1 'polypeptide(L)'
;MTQKRLLAIILGLYLLITLAYGVVNPLFEAPDEHWHFFTAVYLAENKSLPTVEENYDTWLSQEAAQPPLYYILGGALIAPLDTSNARDEVWLNPFRLQSIGNAAALVNKNQVIHTAAEQWPWQGTVLAAHLLRIFSTLLGLGTLLAIYGSARLLWPKNERLALLAVALPAFLPQFNFLHSAISNDPLVIFWCSLALWQLIWLWQNQPSRPRLLLLGITIGLAALSKNAGVLLLVFAVGFLFIVQLTPSLALPRREREPASPPFGSGLRGRGNLTAWGFVETAVTLILPVLLIAGWLWWRNWQLYGDWTATNQFIRLADGDRGFTLWQVLGESGGLWRSTFAVFGWFNLLAPAWVYAVWNVLAVLGAAGLFRNIGDRRSEIRDLTRWSHNNLQSPLNQSPKKRVLAHGRHYFWLRHWHNQGVCPGR
;
A
#
# COMPACT_ATOMS: atom_id res chain seq x y z
N MET A 1 -5.10 25.13 -16.51
CA MET A 1 -3.88 24.31 -16.29
C MET A 1 -4.19 22.89 -16.74
N THR A 2 -3.31 22.21 -17.49
CA THR A 2 -3.59 20.83 -17.95
C THR A 2 -3.43 19.83 -16.79
N GLN A 3 -4.18 18.72 -16.81
CA GLN A 3 -4.15 17.69 -15.76
C GLN A 3 -2.73 17.20 -15.44
N LYS A 4 -1.93 16.95 -16.48
CA LYS A 4 -0.53 16.54 -16.35
C LYS A 4 0.31 17.58 -15.58
N ARG A 5 0.04 18.87 -15.79
CA ARG A 5 0.72 19.95 -15.06
C ARG A 5 0.31 19.94 -13.58
N LEU A 6 -0.97 19.77 -13.26
CA LEU A 6 -1.42 19.70 -11.87
C LEU A 6 -0.83 18.49 -11.14
N LEU A 7 -0.81 17.32 -11.78
CA LEU A 7 -0.15 16.15 -11.22
C LEU A 7 1.34 16.43 -10.98
N ALA A 8 2.05 16.97 -11.97
CA ALA A 8 3.46 17.31 -11.82
C ALA A 8 3.72 18.30 -10.66
N ILE A 9 2.82 19.26 -10.45
CA ILE A 9 2.89 20.20 -9.31
C ILE A 9 2.68 19.46 -7.99
N ILE A 10 1.68 18.59 -7.87
CA ILE A 10 1.44 17.81 -6.65
C ILE A 10 2.67 16.95 -6.32
N LEU A 11 3.21 16.25 -7.32
CA LEU A 11 4.39 15.40 -7.12
C LEU A 11 5.65 16.23 -6.81
N GLY A 12 5.83 17.38 -7.45
CA GLY A 12 6.93 18.30 -7.17
C GLY A 12 6.84 18.89 -5.76
N LEU A 13 5.65 19.26 -5.31
CA LEU A 13 5.41 19.73 -3.94
C LEU A 13 5.64 18.62 -2.91
N TYR A 14 5.18 17.39 -3.18
CA TYR A 14 5.48 16.23 -2.35
C TYR A 14 6.99 16.03 -2.20
N LEU A 15 7.74 16.04 -3.31
CA LEU A 15 9.20 15.90 -3.27
C LEU A 15 9.84 17.03 -2.45
N LEU A 16 9.43 18.28 -2.68
CA LEU A 16 9.96 19.42 -1.94
C LEU A 16 9.70 19.28 -0.43
N ILE A 17 8.47 18.95 -0.04
CA ILE A 17 8.08 18.80 1.37
C ILE A 17 8.79 17.60 2.00
N THR A 18 8.77 16.44 1.36
CA THR A 18 9.35 15.20 1.92
C THR A 18 10.87 15.28 2.03
N LEU A 19 11.54 15.87 1.03
CA LEU A 19 12.98 16.14 1.13
C LEU A 19 13.28 17.15 2.25
N ALA A 20 12.46 18.20 2.39
CA ALA A 20 12.62 19.13 3.51
C ALA A 20 12.44 18.43 4.87
N TYR A 21 11.45 17.53 5.01
CA TYR A 21 11.34 16.67 6.18
C TYR A 21 12.61 15.83 6.41
N GLY A 22 13.16 15.23 5.35
CA GLY A 22 14.37 14.40 5.44
C GLY A 22 15.65 15.17 5.77
N VAL A 23 15.67 16.49 5.57
CA VAL A 23 16.77 17.39 5.95
C VAL A 23 16.56 17.98 7.35
N VAL A 24 15.33 18.43 7.65
CA VAL A 24 15.01 19.20 8.86
C VAL A 24 14.80 18.30 10.07
N ASN A 25 14.21 17.11 9.88
CA ASN A 25 14.10 16.14 10.97
C ASN A 25 15.51 15.65 11.30
N PRO A 26 16.00 15.78 12.54
CA PRO A 26 17.33 15.29 12.89
C PRO A 26 17.48 13.79 12.59
N LEU A 27 18.70 13.35 12.30
CA LEU A 27 18.91 11.95 11.92
C LEU A 27 18.57 11.02 13.08
N PHE A 28 17.94 9.89 12.77
CA PHE A 28 17.62 8.83 13.72
C PHE A 28 16.57 9.14 14.79
N GLU A 29 15.88 10.28 14.67
CA GLU A 29 14.74 10.63 15.55
C GLU A 29 13.41 10.05 15.10
N ALA A 30 13.31 9.56 13.86
CA ALA A 30 12.14 8.76 13.46
C ALA A 30 12.17 7.39 14.15
N PRO A 31 11.00 6.78 14.43
CA PRO A 31 10.92 5.46 15.04
C PRO A 31 11.76 4.44 14.28
N ASP A 32 12.56 3.68 15.03
CA ASP A 32 13.41 2.57 14.56
C ASP A 32 14.43 2.94 13.45
N GLU A 33 14.60 4.24 13.15
CA GLU A 33 15.35 4.70 11.98
C GLU A 33 16.84 4.30 12.03
N HIS A 34 17.45 4.38 13.22
CA HIS A 34 18.83 3.91 13.41
C HIS A 34 18.95 2.39 13.24
N TRP A 35 18.00 1.60 13.75
CA TRP A 35 18.01 0.15 13.59
C TRP A 35 17.94 -0.26 12.12
N HIS A 36 17.11 0.41 11.33
CA HIS A 36 17.06 0.21 9.89
C HIS A 36 18.37 0.61 9.19
N PHE A 37 18.96 1.75 9.57
CA PHE A 37 20.23 2.21 9.01
C PHE A 37 21.37 1.23 9.29
N PHE A 38 21.57 0.81 10.54
CA PHE A 38 22.64 -0.11 10.90
C PHE A 38 22.42 -1.52 10.34
N THR A 39 21.18 -1.93 10.09
CA THR A 39 20.90 -3.18 9.37
C THR A 39 21.36 -3.10 7.91
N ALA A 40 21.18 -1.94 7.25
CA ALA A 40 21.70 -1.71 5.90
C ALA A 40 23.23 -1.62 5.86
N VAL A 41 23.86 -0.96 6.85
CA VAL A 41 25.33 -0.92 7.02
C VAL A 41 25.89 -2.33 7.22
N TYR A 42 25.29 -3.11 8.13
CA TYR A 42 25.71 -4.50 8.37
C TYR A 42 25.72 -5.33 7.08
N LEU A 43 24.70 -5.20 6.22
CA LEU A 43 24.65 -5.92 4.95
C LEU A 43 25.68 -5.43 3.94
N ALA A 44 25.95 -4.12 3.89
CA ALA A 44 26.98 -3.56 3.03
C ALA A 44 28.38 -4.11 3.39
N GLU A 45 28.66 -4.24 4.70
CA GLU A 45 29.94 -4.69 5.23
C GLU A 45 30.10 -6.22 5.18
N ASN A 46 29.12 -6.96 5.71
CA ASN A 46 29.24 -8.40 5.96
C ASN A 46 28.75 -9.27 4.80
N LYS A 47 27.93 -8.70 3.89
CA LYS A 47 27.33 -9.42 2.74
C LYS A 47 26.56 -10.68 3.16
N SER A 48 26.05 -10.70 4.38
CA SER A 48 25.31 -11.80 4.98
C SER A 48 24.12 -11.25 5.77
N LEU A 49 23.05 -12.05 5.91
CA LEU A 49 21.88 -11.64 6.68
C LEU A 49 22.18 -11.73 8.18
N PRO A 50 21.85 -10.68 8.97
CA PRO A 50 22.00 -10.74 10.41
C PRO A 50 21.07 -11.79 11.04
N THR A 51 21.44 -12.26 12.23
CA THR A 51 20.63 -13.15 13.07
C THR A 51 20.28 -12.43 14.37
N VAL A 52 19.10 -12.74 14.93
CA VAL A 52 18.69 -12.27 16.25
C VAL A 52 18.81 -13.43 17.23
N GLU A 53 19.93 -13.47 17.93
CA GLU A 53 20.27 -14.51 18.92
C GLU A 53 20.11 -13.98 20.35
N GLU A 54 20.55 -14.74 21.36
CA GLU A 54 20.52 -14.29 22.75
C GLU A 54 21.42 -13.08 23.02
N ASN A 55 22.62 -13.07 22.43
CA ASN A 55 23.51 -11.92 22.40
C ASN A 55 23.32 -11.17 21.07
N TYR A 56 22.18 -10.49 20.92
CA TYR A 56 21.87 -9.74 19.70
C TYR A 56 22.62 -8.41 19.62
N ASP A 57 22.82 -7.92 18.39
CA ASP A 57 23.42 -6.61 18.16
C ASP A 57 22.38 -5.50 18.40
N THR A 58 22.57 -4.74 19.48
CA THR A 58 21.66 -3.65 19.87
C THR A 58 21.54 -2.52 18.85
N TRP A 59 22.50 -2.39 17.92
CA TRP A 59 22.42 -1.40 16.84
C TRP A 59 21.46 -1.80 15.73
N LEU A 60 21.21 -3.10 15.55
CA LEU A 60 20.23 -3.60 14.59
C LEU A 60 18.91 -3.95 15.27
N SER A 61 18.98 -4.41 16.52
CA SER A 61 17.83 -4.78 17.34
C SER A 61 16.87 -5.72 16.58
N GLN A 62 15.57 -5.48 16.69
CA GLN A 62 14.52 -6.24 16.04
C GLN A 62 14.54 -6.15 14.51
N GLU A 63 15.13 -5.09 13.94
CA GLU A 63 15.14 -4.89 12.49
C GLU A 63 16.03 -5.90 11.76
N ALA A 64 16.98 -6.53 12.46
CA ALA A 64 17.74 -7.68 11.95
C ALA A 64 16.88 -8.90 11.59
N ALA A 65 15.70 -9.04 12.21
CA ALA A 65 14.77 -10.14 11.93
C ALA A 65 13.77 -9.83 10.79
N GLN A 66 13.70 -8.56 10.33
CA GLN A 66 12.80 -8.19 9.23
C GLN A 66 13.24 -8.81 7.89
N PRO A 67 12.30 -8.90 6.93
CA PRO A 67 12.63 -9.20 5.54
C PRO A 67 13.66 -8.23 4.93
N PRO A 68 14.60 -8.75 4.12
CA PRO A 68 15.85 -8.04 3.86
C PRO A 68 15.83 -7.08 2.66
N LEU A 69 14.76 -7.01 1.86
CA LEU A 69 14.82 -6.31 0.57
C LEU A 69 15.19 -4.83 0.70
N TYR A 70 14.63 -4.13 1.69
CA TYR A 70 14.98 -2.72 1.92
C TYR A 70 16.45 -2.55 2.28
N TYR A 71 16.97 -3.39 3.16
CA TYR A 71 18.35 -3.30 3.64
C TYR A 71 19.37 -3.77 2.61
N ILE A 72 19.03 -4.73 1.74
CA ILE A 72 19.87 -5.14 0.61
C ILE A 72 20.01 -3.97 -0.37
N LEU A 73 18.89 -3.32 -0.73
CA LEU A 73 18.90 -2.17 -1.64
C LEU A 73 19.59 -0.95 -1.01
N GLY A 74 19.29 -0.66 0.25
CA GLY A 74 19.91 0.42 1.00
C GLY A 74 21.40 0.20 1.20
N GLY A 75 21.80 -1.00 1.62
CA GLY A 75 23.19 -1.41 1.78
C GLY A 75 23.98 -1.29 0.47
N ALA A 76 23.41 -1.74 -0.65
CA ALA A 76 24.02 -1.55 -1.97
C ALA A 76 24.18 -0.07 -2.37
N LEU A 77 23.22 0.78 -1.98
CA LEU A 77 23.24 2.22 -2.27
C LEU A 77 24.32 2.95 -1.47
N ILE A 78 24.56 2.54 -0.22
CA ILE A 78 25.55 3.18 0.67
C ILE A 78 26.92 2.49 0.67
N ALA A 79 27.06 1.30 0.07
CA ALA A 79 28.31 0.54 0.01
C ALA A 79 29.54 1.33 -0.49
N PRO A 80 29.43 2.32 -1.40
CA PRO A 80 30.57 3.14 -1.80
C PRO A 80 31.03 4.17 -0.76
N LEU A 81 30.26 4.40 0.31
CA LEU A 81 30.53 5.41 1.34
C LEU A 81 31.23 4.77 2.55
N ASP A 82 32.17 5.49 3.16
CA ASP A 82 32.80 5.05 4.40
C ASP A 82 31.83 5.24 5.58
N THR A 83 31.36 4.11 6.12
CA THR A 83 30.47 4.02 7.28
C THR A 83 31.08 3.21 8.42
N SER A 84 32.40 2.94 8.35
CA SER A 84 33.12 2.08 9.31
C SER A 84 33.06 2.58 10.75
N ASN A 85 33.01 3.91 10.94
CA ASN A 85 32.93 4.56 12.25
C ASN A 85 31.49 4.97 12.64
N ALA A 86 30.46 4.49 11.91
CA ALA A 86 29.08 4.94 12.12
C ALA A 86 28.57 4.74 13.56
N ARG A 87 29.01 3.66 14.23
CA ARG A 87 28.64 3.38 15.63
C ARG A 87 29.29 4.33 16.64
N ASP A 88 30.45 4.89 16.30
CA ASP A 88 31.17 5.83 17.15
C ASP A 88 30.65 7.27 16.96
N GLU A 89 30.12 7.56 15.76
CA GLU A 89 29.56 8.87 15.39
C GLU A 89 28.12 9.09 15.88
N VAL A 90 27.34 8.02 16.04
CA VAL A 90 25.96 8.10 16.52
C VAL A 90 25.92 7.97 18.05
N TRP A 91 25.51 9.02 18.74
CA TRP A 91 25.44 9.01 20.21
C TRP A 91 24.01 8.87 20.70
N LEU A 92 23.63 7.67 21.14
CA LEU A 92 22.33 7.44 21.74
C LEU A 92 22.19 8.23 23.05
N ASN A 93 21.08 8.94 23.21
CA ASN A 93 20.79 9.64 24.46
C ASN A 93 20.58 8.61 25.59
N PRO A 94 21.33 8.69 26.72
CA PRO A 94 21.16 7.78 27.85
C PRO A 94 19.76 7.80 28.47
N PHE A 95 19.03 8.91 28.34
CA PHE A 95 17.69 9.10 28.89
C PHE A 95 16.57 8.92 27.85
N ARG A 96 16.89 8.43 26.64
CA ARG A 96 15.98 8.35 25.50
C ARG A 96 14.66 7.61 25.76
N LEU A 97 14.70 6.60 26.64
CA LEU A 97 13.53 5.76 26.95
C LEU A 97 12.45 6.51 27.76
N GLN A 98 12.78 7.62 28.40
CA GLN A 98 11.85 8.36 29.27
C GLN A 98 10.74 9.09 28.52
N SER A 99 10.95 9.40 27.24
CA SER A 99 10.01 10.19 26.44
C SER A 99 9.22 9.38 25.42
N ILE A 100 9.54 8.10 25.21
CA ILE A 100 8.84 7.23 24.25
C ILE A 100 7.35 7.15 24.61
N GLY A 101 6.48 7.44 23.65
CA GLY A 101 5.03 7.47 23.83
C GLY A 101 4.51 8.56 24.75
N ASN A 102 5.39 9.41 25.30
CA ASN A 102 5.03 10.42 26.29
C ASN A 102 5.14 11.83 25.71
N ALA A 103 4.07 12.28 25.06
CA ALA A 103 3.98 13.63 24.51
C ALA A 103 4.05 14.75 25.58
N ALA A 104 3.80 14.43 26.85
CA ALA A 104 3.87 15.38 27.96
C ALA A 104 5.28 15.51 28.56
N ALA A 105 6.24 14.67 28.14
CA ALA A 105 7.63 14.80 28.57
C ALA A 105 8.15 16.21 28.25
N LEU A 106 8.80 16.87 29.20
CA LEU A 106 9.37 18.22 29.01
C LEU A 106 10.85 18.19 28.64
N VAL A 107 11.54 17.09 28.97
CA VAL A 107 12.98 16.89 28.79
C VAL A 107 13.24 15.53 28.13
N ASN A 108 14.47 15.29 27.68
CA ASN A 108 14.92 13.99 27.12
C ASN A 108 14.06 13.46 25.97
N LYS A 109 13.56 14.36 25.11
CA LYS A 109 12.74 14.00 23.94
C LYS A 109 13.54 13.31 22.84
N ASN A 110 14.77 13.75 22.64
CA ASN A 110 15.64 13.23 21.59
C ASN A 110 16.10 11.82 21.92
N GLN A 111 16.11 10.95 20.91
CA GLN A 111 16.72 9.64 20.98
C GLN A 111 18.24 9.68 20.77
N VAL A 112 18.73 10.65 20.00
CA VAL A 112 20.15 10.80 19.66
C VAL A 112 20.65 12.19 20.07
N ILE A 113 21.93 12.23 20.46
CA ILE A 113 22.66 13.47 20.73
C ILE A 113 23.23 13.97 19.41
N HIS A 114 22.65 15.05 18.88
CA HIS A 114 23.06 15.64 17.62
C HIS A 114 24.31 16.50 17.77
N THR A 115 25.23 16.39 16.81
CA THR A 115 26.50 17.12 16.79
C THR A 115 26.60 17.99 15.54
N ALA A 116 27.66 18.80 15.44
CA ALA A 116 27.92 19.61 14.24
C ALA A 116 28.19 18.75 12.98
N ALA A 117 28.47 17.45 13.12
CA ALA A 117 28.70 16.54 12.00
C ALA A 117 27.47 16.37 11.08
N GLU A 118 26.27 16.62 11.60
CA GLU A 118 25.02 16.56 10.82
C GLU A 118 24.79 17.81 9.93
N GLN A 119 25.63 18.85 10.06
CA GLN A 119 25.52 20.07 9.26
C GLN A 119 26.02 19.85 7.83
N TRP A 120 25.42 20.58 6.89
CA TRP A 120 25.86 20.58 5.49
C TRP A 120 27.26 21.19 5.35
N PRO A 121 28.18 20.62 4.51
CA PRO A 121 27.99 19.48 3.62
C PRO A 121 28.15 18.11 4.29
N TRP A 122 27.21 17.19 4.02
CA TRP A 122 27.19 15.85 4.60
C TRP A 122 28.31 14.96 4.07
N GLN A 123 28.92 14.16 4.97
CA GLN A 123 29.98 13.22 4.67
C GLN A 123 29.77 11.90 5.43
N GLY A 124 30.46 10.83 5.02
CA GLY A 124 30.45 9.52 5.70
C GLY A 124 29.05 9.00 6.06
N THR A 125 28.86 8.64 7.34
CA THR A 125 27.61 8.14 7.92
C THR A 125 26.40 9.05 7.68
N VAL A 126 26.59 10.37 7.83
CA VAL A 126 25.51 11.36 7.67
C VAL A 126 25.06 11.42 6.21
N LEU A 127 26.00 11.40 5.25
CA LEU A 127 25.68 11.34 3.83
C LEU A 127 24.95 10.04 3.47
N ALA A 128 25.41 8.90 4.01
CA ALA A 128 24.75 7.61 3.80
C ALA A 128 23.30 7.62 4.32
N ALA A 129 23.07 8.19 5.50
CA ALA A 129 21.73 8.29 6.09
C ALA A 129 20.81 9.18 5.25
N HIS A 130 21.25 10.37 4.81
CA HIS A 130 20.45 11.22 3.93
C HIS A 130 20.19 10.59 2.56
N LEU A 131 21.14 9.81 2.02
CA LEU A 131 20.94 9.08 0.77
C LEU A 131 19.83 8.02 0.90
N LEU A 132 19.76 7.31 2.04
CA LEU A 132 18.65 6.40 2.33
C LEU A 132 17.31 7.11 2.53
N ARG A 133 17.30 8.30 3.15
CA ARG A 133 16.08 9.13 3.25
C ARG A 133 15.57 9.59 1.88
N ILE A 134 16.48 9.96 0.97
CA ILE A 134 16.14 10.26 -0.43
C ILE A 134 15.57 9.01 -1.11
N PHE A 135 16.16 7.84 -0.89
CA PHE A 135 15.63 6.58 -1.41
C PHE A 135 14.20 6.32 -0.94
N SER A 136 13.92 6.45 0.37
CA SER A 136 12.55 6.37 0.92
C SER A 136 11.59 7.38 0.29
N THR A 137 12.07 8.60 0.02
CA THR A 137 11.27 9.67 -0.59
C THR A 137 10.84 9.30 -2.01
N LEU A 138 11.75 8.70 -2.78
CA LEU A 138 11.48 8.23 -4.15
C LEU A 138 10.50 7.04 -4.17
N LEU A 139 10.55 6.16 -3.16
CA LEU A 139 9.54 5.09 -3.00
C LEU A 139 8.14 5.67 -2.76
N GLY A 140 8.03 6.74 -1.98
CA GLY A 140 6.75 7.45 -1.80
C GLY A 140 6.27 8.14 -3.08
N LEU A 141 7.17 8.67 -3.91
CA LEU A 141 6.81 9.16 -5.25
C LEU A 141 6.21 8.04 -6.12
N GLY A 142 6.85 6.87 -6.13
CA GLY A 142 6.33 5.67 -6.80
C GLY A 142 4.96 5.25 -6.28
N THR A 143 4.75 5.34 -4.97
CA THR A 143 3.46 5.05 -4.31
C THR A 143 2.36 5.99 -4.82
N LEU A 144 2.63 7.29 -4.86
CA LEU A 144 1.70 8.29 -5.38
C LEU A 144 1.32 8.04 -6.85
N LEU A 145 2.28 7.59 -7.67
CA LEU A 145 2.03 7.22 -9.06
C LEU A 145 1.15 5.96 -9.18
N ALA A 146 1.35 4.96 -8.31
CA ALA A 146 0.48 3.78 -8.26
C ALA A 146 -0.95 4.14 -7.82
N ILE A 147 -1.10 5.04 -6.85
CA ILE A 147 -2.40 5.59 -6.43
C ILE A 147 -3.07 6.34 -7.58
N TYR A 148 -2.33 7.21 -8.29
CA TYR A 148 -2.84 7.90 -9.46
C TYR A 148 -3.33 6.92 -10.54
N GLY A 149 -2.52 5.91 -10.85
CA GLY A 149 -2.87 4.85 -11.80
C GLY A 149 -4.13 4.12 -11.40
N SER A 150 -4.27 3.78 -10.11
CA SER A 150 -5.44 3.12 -9.54
C SER A 150 -6.69 3.99 -9.69
N ALA A 151 -6.59 5.28 -9.36
CA ALA A 151 -7.70 6.20 -9.45
C ALA A 151 -8.12 6.47 -10.91
N ARG A 152 -7.18 6.47 -11.87
CA ARG A 152 -7.50 6.58 -13.31
C ARG A 152 -8.21 5.35 -13.85
N LEU A 153 -7.95 4.16 -13.29
CA LEU A 153 -8.70 2.95 -13.61
C LEU A 153 -10.11 3.00 -13.01
N LEU A 154 -10.25 3.39 -11.74
CA LEU A 154 -11.56 3.42 -11.06
C LEU A 154 -12.48 4.55 -11.56
N TRP A 155 -11.92 5.73 -11.84
CA TRP A 155 -12.68 6.92 -12.25
C TRP A 155 -12.12 7.52 -13.55
N PRO A 156 -12.23 6.82 -14.69
CA PRO A 156 -11.64 7.26 -15.96
C PRO A 156 -12.22 8.60 -16.45
N LYS A 157 -13.52 8.84 -16.18
CA LYS A 157 -14.23 10.06 -16.57
C LYS A 157 -14.06 11.23 -15.59
N ASN A 158 -13.56 10.99 -14.37
CA ASN A 158 -13.46 12.02 -13.34
C ASN A 158 -12.00 12.22 -12.92
N GLU A 159 -11.30 13.02 -13.72
CA GLU A 159 -9.88 13.34 -13.53
C GLU A 159 -9.59 14.06 -12.21
N ARG A 160 -10.55 14.83 -11.70
CA ARG A 160 -10.41 15.56 -10.44
C ARG A 160 -10.32 14.61 -9.25
N LEU A 161 -11.08 13.52 -9.26
CA LEU A 161 -10.98 12.47 -8.24
C LEU A 161 -9.62 11.77 -8.28
N ALA A 162 -9.06 11.54 -9.47
CA ALA A 162 -7.74 10.95 -9.59
C ALA A 162 -6.64 11.87 -9.03
N LEU A 163 -6.73 13.18 -9.26
CA LEU A 163 -5.81 14.15 -8.66
C LEU A 163 -6.01 14.24 -7.14
N LEU A 164 -7.25 14.24 -6.65
CA LEU A 164 -7.55 14.28 -5.22
C LEU A 164 -7.02 13.04 -4.48
N ALA A 165 -7.17 11.86 -5.08
CA ALA A 165 -6.67 10.60 -4.52
C ALA A 165 -5.14 10.62 -4.29
N VAL A 166 -4.41 11.39 -5.11
CA VAL A 166 -2.96 11.58 -4.98
C VAL A 166 -2.64 12.73 -4.02
N ALA A 167 -3.38 13.83 -4.11
CA ALA A 167 -3.15 15.02 -3.30
C ALA A 167 -3.31 14.73 -1.80
N LEU A 168 -4.33 13.94 -1.41
CA LEU A 168 -4.56 13.61 0.00
C LEU A 168 -3.32 12.96 0.66
N PRO A 169 -2.79 11.83 0.18
CA PRO A 169 -1.57 11.26 0.76
C PRO A 169 -0.34 12.16 0.54
N ALA A 170 -0.22 12.83 -0.61
CA ALA A 170 0.92 13.72 -0.88
C ALA A 170 1.06 14.85 0.15
N PHE A 171 -0.06 15.36 0.68
CA PHE A 171 -0.08 16.43 1.69
C PHE A 171 -0.39 15.92 3.11
N LEU A 172 -0.47 14.60 3.31
CA LEU A 172 -0.65 13.99 4.62
C LEU A 172 0.68 14.08 5.40
N PRO A 173 0.72 14.77 6.56
CA PRO A 173 1.98 14.96 7.28
C PRO A 173 2.65 13.65 7.67
N GLN A 174 1.88 12.65 8.13
CA GLN A 174 2.42 11.33 8.43
C GLN A 174 3.06 10.65 7.22
N PHE A 175 2.45 10.78 6.03
CA PHE A 175 2.97 10.17 4.81
C PHE A 175 4.34 10.78 4.45
N ASN A 176 4.47 12.10 4.56
CA ASN A 176 5.74 12.80 4.31
C ASN A 176 6.78 12.42 5.37
N PHE A 177 6.44 12.40 6.66
CA PHE A 177 7.37 12.00 7.72
C PHE A 177 7.88 10.58 7.53
N LEU A 178 6.98 9.61 7.29
CA LEU A 178 7.33 8.21 7.07
C LEU A 178 8.22 8.00 5.83
N HIS A 179 7.89 8.66 4.71
CA HIS A 179 8.67 8.53 3.48
C HIS A 179 9.95 9.38 3.48
N SER A 180 10.15 10.21 4.49
CA SER A 180 11.41 10.94 4.70
C SER A 180 12.38 10.23 5.64
N ALA A 181 11.95 9.13 6.28
CA ALA A 181 12.74 8.36 7.24
C ALA A 181 13.36 7.11 6.61
N ILE A 182 14.42 6.59 7.24
CA ILE A 182 15.04 5.31 6.88
C ILE A 182 14.21 4.18 7.47
N SER A 183 13.43 3.48 6.64
CA SER A 183 12.57 2.37 7.08
C SER A 183 12.19 1.45 5.93
N ASN A 184 11.87 0.20 6.25
CA ASN A 184 11.31 -0.75 5.29
C ASN A 184 9.83 -0.46 4.93
N ASP A 185 9.16 0.43 5.66
CA ASP A 185 7.76 0.81 5.43
C ASP A 185 7.49 1.48 4.08
N PRO A 186 8.22 2.54 3.66
CA PRO A 186 8.11 3.12 2.32
C PRO A 186 8.15 2.09 1.19
N LEU A 187 9.00 1.05 1.33
CA LEU A 187 9.17 0.04 0.29
C LEU A 187 7.99 -0.93 0.22
N VAL A 188 7.51 -1.44 1.37
CA VAL A 188 6.32 -2.32 1.37
C VAL A 188 5.06 -1.56 0.94
N ILE A 189 4.91 -0.29 1.34
CA ILE A 189 3.80 0.59 0.92
C ILE A 189 3.79 0.75 -0.60
N PHE A 190 4.97 0.97 -1.20
CA PHE A 190 5.11 1.06 -2.65
C PHE A 190 4.66 -0.22 -3.35
N TRP A 191 5.17 -1.38 -2.94
CA TRP A 191 4.81 -2.66 -3.58
C TRP A 191 3.34 -3.02 -3.37
N CYS A 192 2.78 -2.77 -2.18
CA CYS A 192 1.36 -2.95 -1.91
C CYS A 192 0.50 -2.06 -2.79
N SER A 193 0.85 -0.78 -2.95
CA SER A 193 0.12 0.15 -3.81
C SER A 193 0.18 -0.26 -5.29
N LEU A 194 1.34 -0.77 -5.74
CA LEU A 194 1.50 -1.29 -7.09
C LEU A 194 0.69 -2.57 -7.31
N ALA A 195 0.63 -3.48 -6.34
CA ALA A 195 -0.18 -4.68 -6.42
C ALA A 195 -1.68 -4.37 -6.42
N LEU A 196 -2.13 -3.41 -5.61
CA LEU A 196 -3.52 -2.94 -5.64
C LEU A 196 -3.88 -2.33 -7.00
N TRP A 197 -2.98 -1.55 -7.59
CA TRP A 197 -3.14 -1.06 -8.96
C TRP A 197 -3.29 -2.20 -9.98
N GLN A 198 -2.46 -3.25 -9.88
CA GLN A 198 -2.54 -4.43 -10.74
C GLN A 198 -3.83 -5.23 -10.52
N LEU A 199 -4.30 -5.36 -9.29
CA LEU A 199 -5.57 -6.01 -8.95
C LEU A 199 -6.76 -5.23 -9.52
N ILE A 200 -6.77 -3.91 -9.41
CA ILE A 200 -7.79 -3.05 -10.03
C ILE A 200 -7.75 -3.21 -11.56
N TRP A 201 -6.56 -3.32 -12.15
CA TRP A 201 -6.42 -3.58 -13.58
C TRP A 201 -7.00 -4.95 -13.96
N LEU A 202 -6.67 -6.01 -13.21
CA LEU A 202 -7.19 -7.37 -13.40
C LEU A 202 -8.69 -7.48 -13.15
N TRP A 203 -9.26 -6.58 -12.36
CA TRP A 203 -10.71 -6.49 -12.16
C TRP A 203 -11.45 -6.02 -13.42
N GLN A 204 -10.81 -5.16 -14.22
CA GLN A 204 -11.39 -4.54 -15.41
C GLN A 204 -11.02 -5.24 -16.72
N ASN A 205 -9.99 -6.10 -16.69
CA ASN A 205 -9.41 -6.74 -17.86
C ASN A 205 -9.38 -8.26 -17.66
N GLN A 206 -9.13 -9.01 -18.73
CA GLN A 206 -8.98 -10.46 -18.58
C GLN A 206 -7.66 -10.77 -17.88
N PRO A 207 -7.64 -11.69 -16.90
CA PRO A 207 -6.38 -12.17 -16.33
C PRO A 207 -5.59 -12.91 -17.41
N SER A 208 -4.29 -12.63 -17.47
CA SER A 208 -3.35 -13.36 -18.33
C SER A 208 -2.19 -13.86 -17.48
N ARG A 209 -1.57 -14.99 -17.86
CA ARG A 209 -0.43 -15.57 -17.12
C ARG A 209 0.68 -14.55 -16.85
N PRO A 210 1.15 -13.72 -17.81
CA PRO A 210 2.19 -12.73 -17.52
C PRO A 210 1.77 -11.68 -16.48
N ARG A 211 0.49 -11.30 -16.44
CA ARG A 211 -0.04 -10.33 -15.47
C ARG A 211 -0.16 -10.95 -14.08
N LEU A 212 -0.56 -12.21 -13.99
CA LEU A 212 -0.61 -12.95 -12.73
C LEU A 212 0.80 -13.20 -12.17
N LEU A 213 1.76 -13.54 -13.04
CA LEU A 213 3.17 -13.67 -12.67
C LEU A 213 3.73 -12.33 -12.17
N LEU A 214 3.47 -11.24 -12.87
CA LEU A 214 3.89 -9.90 -12.45
C LEU A 214 3.30 -9.53 -11.08
N LEU A 215 2.02 -9.86 -10.84
CA LEU A 215 1.39 -9.66 -9.54
C LEU A 215 2.05 -10.53 -8.47
N GLY A 216 2.31 -11.80 -8.75
CA GLY A 216 3.02 -12.70 -7.83
C GLY A 216 4.42 -12.17 -7.48
N ILE A 217 5.17 -11.66 -8.47
CA ILE A 217 6.47 -11.03 -8.26
C ILE A 217 6.32 -9.81 -7.35
N THR A 218 5.35 -8.94 -7.64
CA THR A 218 5.09 -7.73 -6.86
C THR A 218 4.76 -8.05 -5.40
N ILE A 219 3.93 -9.07 -5.16
CA ILE A 219 3.58 -9.54 -3.82
C ILE A 219 4.78 -10.19 -3.12
N GLY A 220 5.59 -10.96 -3.85
CA GLY A 220 6.83 -11.55 -3.34
C GLY A 220 7.81 -10.47 -2.87
N LEU A 221 7.96 -9.39 -3.63
CA LEU A 221 8.80 -8.24 -3.25
C LEU A 221 8.21 -7.47 -2.06
N ALA A 222 6.88 -7.33 -1.97
CA ALA A 222 6.23 -6.76 -0.79
C ALA A 222 6.52 -7.60 0.47
N ALA A 223 6.36 -8.92 0.37
CA ALA A 223 6.65 -9.84 1.47
C ALA A 223 8.15 -9.84 1.87
N LEU A 224 9.05 -9.69 0.89
CA LEU A 224 10.48 -9.56 1.14
C LEU A 224 10.89 -8.17 1.67
N SER A 225 9.98 -7.19 1.64
CA SER A 225 10.18 -5.86 2.25
C SER A 225 9.73 -5.82 3.70
N LYS A 226 8.58 -6.44 4.01
CA LYS A 226 8.03 -6.55 5.37
C LYS A 226 7.07 -7.73 5.46
N ASN A 227 7.05 -8.44 6.59
CA ASN A 227 6.23 -9.65 6.75
C ASN A 227 4.73 -9.39 6.54
N ALA A 228 4.25 -8.19 6.87
CA ALA A 228 2.88 -7.76 6.60
C ALA A 228 2.49 -7.85 5.11
N GLY A 229 3.46 -7.80 4.19
CA GLY A 229 3.26 -8.00 2.75
C GLY A 229 2.68 -9.36 2.39
N VAL A 230 2.79 -10.38 3.25
CA VAL A 230 2.17 -11.70 3.02
C VAL A 230 0.64 -11.63 3.04
N LEU A 231 0.05 -10.71 3.81
CA LEU A 231 -1.40 -10.51 3.85
C LEU A 231 -1.98 -10.12 2.48
N LEU A 232 -1.17 -9.47 1.65
CA LEU A 232 -1.54 -9.12 0.28
C LEU A 232 -1.72 -10.36 -0.61
N LEU A 233 -0.99 -11.45 -0.37
CA LEU A 233 -1.20 -12.72 -1.07
C LEU A 233 -2.60 -13.27 -0.78
N VAL A 234 -2.96 -13.32 0.50
CA VAL A 234 -4.28 -13.78 0.96
C VAL A 234 -5.37 -12.92 0.34
N PHE A 235 -5.20 -11.59 0.39
CA PHE A 235 -6.13 -10.65 -0.23
C PHE A 235 -6.24 -10.85 -1.74
N ALA A 236 -5.13 -10.97 -2.47
CA ALA A 236 -5.12 -11.13 -3.92
C ALA A 236 -5.78 -12.44 -4.38
N VAL A 237 -5.47 -13.55 -3.70
CA VAL A 237 -6.10 -14.86 -3.99
C VAL A 237 -7.61 -14.79 -3.73
N GLY A 238 -8.01 -14.27 -2.56
CA GLY A 238 -9.44 -14.12 -2.21
C GLY A 238 -10.18 -13.17 -3.15
N PHE A 239 -9.57 -12.05 -3.53
CA PHE A 239 -10.12 -11.11 -4.49
C PHE A 239 -10.35 -11.76 -5.86
N LEU A 240 -9.33 -12.42 -6.42
CA LEU A 240 -9.44 -13.09 -7.71
C LEU A 240 -10.45 -14.24 -7.67
N PHE A 241 -10.54 -14.97 -6.56
CA PHE A 241 -11.56 -15.99 -6.34
C PHE A 241 -12.97 -15.40 -6.42
N ILE A 242 -13.23 -14.31 -5.70
CA ILE A 242 -14.54 -13.63 -5.72
C ILE A 242 -14.85 -13.09 -7.13
N VAL A 243 -13.89 -12.45 -7.81
CA VAL A 243 -14.08 -11.93 -9.17
C VAL A 243 -14.39 -13.06 -10.16
N GLN A 244 -13.78 -14.24 -10.01
CA GLN A 244 -14.06 -15.40 -10.85
C GLN A 244 -15.43 -16.03 -10.57
N LEU A 245 -15.84 -16.12 -9.30
CA LEU A 245 -17.14 -16.67 -8.90
C LEU A 245 -18.31 -15.75 -9.20
N THR A 246 -18.07 -14.44 -9.24
CA THR A 246 -19.10 -13.43 -9.45
C THR A 246 -18.75 -12.55 -10.64
N PRO A 247 -18.91 -13.05 -11.90
CA PRO A 247 -18.64 -12.26 -13.10
C PRO A 247 -19.47 -10.97 -13.18
N SER A 248 -20.63 -10.94 -12.50
CA SER A 248 -21.48 -9.75 -12.36
C SER A 248 -20.87 -8.65 -11.49
N LEU A 249 -19.89 -8.97 -10.62
CA LEU A 249 -19.12 -8.00 -9.85
C LEU A 249 -17.92 -7.47 -10.61
N ALA A 250 -17.52 -8.10 -11.73
CA ALA A 250 -16.51 -7.55 -12.60
C ALA A 250 -17.05 -6.28 -13.28
N LEU A 251 -16.27 -5.19 -13.25
CA LEU A 251 -16.63 -3.99 -13.99
C LEU A 251 -16.76 -4.33 -15.49
N PRO A 252 -17.63 -3.64 -16.25
CA PRO A 252 -17.76 -3.86 -17.69
C PRO A 252 -16.38 -3.87 -18.33
N ARG A 253 -15.97 -5.03 -18.85
CA ARG A 253 -14.64 -5.17 -19.44
C ARG A 253 -14.54 -4.20 -20.60
N ARG A 254 -13.45 -3.45 -20.65
CA ARG A 254 -13.18 -2.55 -21.76
C ARG A 254 -13.08 -3.41 -23.01
N GLU A 255 -14.03 -3.30 -23.93
CA GLU A 255 -13.99 -3.98 -25.23
C GLU A 255 -12.71 -3.54 -25.96
N ARG A 256 -11.69 -4.38 -25.90
CA ARG A 256 -10.58 -4.39 -26.84
C ARG A 256 -10.76 -5.64 -27.69
N GLU A 257 -10.54 -5.48 -28.99
CA GLU A 257 -10.54 -6.61 -29.93
C GLU A 257 -9.75 -7.79 -29.34
N PRO A 258 -10.27 -9.02 -29.48
CA PRO A 258 -9.68 -10.19 -28.83
C PRO A 258 -8.32 -10.51 -29.47
N ALA A 259 -7.24 -10.04 -28.86
CA ALA A 259 -5.94 -10.66 -29.03
C ALA A 259 -5.92 -11.94 -28.18
N SER A 260 -5.89 -13.08 -28.88
CA SER A 260 -5.83 -14.46 -28.37
C SER A 260 -7.15 -15.04 -27.84
N PRO A 261 -7.47 -16.31 -28.17
CA PRO A 261 -8.58 -17.00 -27.54
C PRO A 261 -8.36 -17.08 -26.02
N PRO A 262 -9.45 -17.10 -25.22
CA PRO A 262 -9.34 -17.25 -23.78
C PRO A 262 -8.56 -18.52 -23.47
N PHE A 263 -7.56 -18.38 -22.61
CA PHE A 263 -6.85 -19.52 -22.07
C PHE A 263 -7.87 -20.42 -21.34
N GLY A 264 -8.05 -21.65 -21.84
CA GLY A 264 -9.06 -22.61 -21.37
C GLY A 264 -10.28 -22.82 -22.27
N SER A 265 -10.33 -22.29 -23.50
CA SER A 265 -11.46 -22.51 -24.42
C SER A 265 -11.51 -23.89 -25.10
N GLY A 266 -10.87 -24.90 -24.50
CA GLY A 266 -10.98 -26.29 -24.92
C GLY A 266 -11.77 -27.07 -23.87
N LEU A 267 -13.00 -27.46 -24.23
CA LEU A 267 -13.91 -28.40 -23.57
C LEU A 267 -14.97 -27.81 -22.62
N ARG A 268 -16.21 -28.02 -23.05
CA ARG A 268 -17.52 -27.76 -22.42
C ARG A 268 -17.65 -28.49 -21.07
N GLY A 269 -18.01 -27.77 -20.00
CA GLY A 269 -18.38 -28.36 -18.71
C GLY A 269 -18.44 -27.34 -17.56
N ARG A 270 -19.57 -26.62 -17.44
CA ARG A 270 -19.76 -25.42 -16.59
C ARG A 270 -19.62 -25.64 -15.06
N GLY A 271 -19.37 -26.86 -14.58
CA GLY A 271 -19.25 -27.19 -13.16
C GLY A 271 -17.84 -27.43 -12.64
N ASN A 272 -16.92 -27.95 -13.46
CA ASN A 272 -15.55 -28.32 -13.03
C ASN A 272 -14.46 -27.38 -13.55
N LEU A 273 -14.71 -26.63 -14.63
CA LEU A 273 -13.71 -25.74 -15.26
C LEU A 273 -13.34 -24.50 -14.42
N THR A 274 -14.22 -24.07 -13.51
CA THR A 274 -13.95 -22.94 -12.60
C THR A 274 -12.91 -23.30 -11.55
N ALA A 275 -12.94 -24.53 -11.02
CA ALA A 275 -11.98 -25.01 -10.04
C ALA A 275 -10.58 -25.17 -10.65
N TRP A 276 -10.46 -25.76 -11.85
CA TRP A 276 -9.18 -25.93 -12.55
C TRP A 276 -8.56 -24.59 -12.96
N GLY A 277 -9.36 -23.64 -13.46
CA GLY A 277 -8.90 -22.28 -13.77
C GLY A 277 -8.47 -21.49 -12.52
N PHE A 278 -9.13 -21.73 -11.38
CA PHE A 278 -8.75 -21.13 -10.11
C PHE A 278 -7.42 -21.68 -9.58
N VAL A 279 -7.24 -23.01 -9.59
CA VAL A 279 -5.98 -23.65 -9.16
C VAL A 279 -4.81 -23.13 -9.99
N GLU A 280 -4.96 -23.04 -11.31
CA GLU A 280 -3.91 -22.47 -12.16
C GLU A 280 -3.64 -21.00 -11.85
N THR A 281 -4.68 -20.20 -11.62
CA THR A 281 -4.54 -18.78 -11.24
C THR A 281 -3.78 -18.65 -9.92
N ALA A 282 -4.17 -19.45 -8.92
CA ALA A 282 -3.56 -19.47 -7.60
C ALA A 282 -2.10 -19.92 -7.68
N VAL A 283 -1.80 -21.00 -8.41
CA VAL A 283 -0.43 -21.49 -8.60
C VAL A 283 0.44 -20.45 -9.32
N THR A 284 -0.08 -19.85 -10.40
CA THR A 284 0.65 -18.81 -11.16
C THR A 284 0.96 -17.57 -10.29
N LEU A 285 0.08 -17.25 -9.34
CA LEU A 285 0.25 -16.14 -8.41
C LEU A 285 1.17 -16.49 -7.23
N ILE A 286 1.00 -17.66 -6.63
CA ILE A 286 1.71 -18.10 -5.42
C ILE A 286 3.16 -18.49 -5.73
N LEU A 287 3.41 -19.13 -6.88
CA LEU A 287 4.74 -19.64 -7.20
C LEU A 287 5.83 -18.55 -7.18
N PRO A 288 5.67 -17.37 -7.82
CA PRO A 288 6.66 -16.30 -7.70
C PRO A 288 6.86 -15.80 -6.27
N VAL A 289 5.80 -15.76 -5.45
CA VAL A 289 5.89 -15.33 -4.05
C VAL A 289 6.77 -16.31 -3.26
N LEU A 290 6.55 -17.61 -3.42
CA LEU A 290 7.37 -18.64 -2.78
C LEU A 290 8.82 -18.62 -3.26
N LEU A 291 9.06 -18.37 -4.54
CA LEU A 291 10.42 -18.27 -5.08
C LEU A 291 11.17 -17.03 -4.55
N ILE A 292 10.48 -15.91 -4.35
CA ILE A 292 11.10 -14.65 -3.91
C ILE A 292 11.23 -14.56 -2.40
N ALA A 293 10.23 -14.99 -1.63
CA ALA A 293 10.17 -14.82 -0.18
C ALA A 293 10.19 -16.14 0.61
N GLY A 294 9.90 -17.28 -0.01
CA GLY A 294 9.79 -18.57 0.68
C GLY A 294 11.10 -19.05 1.29
N TRP A 295 12.25 -18.71 0.69
CA TRP A 295 13.56 -19.04 1.26
C TRP A 295 13.81 -18.32 2.60
N LEU A 296 13.28 -17.11 2.78
CA LEU A 296 13.40 -16.35 4.04
C LEU A 296 12.56 -17.01 5.13
N TRP A 297 11.34 -17.41 4.81
CA TRP A 297 10.47 -18.11 5.77
C TRP A 297 11.05 -19.45 6.19
N TRP A 298 11.65 -20.17 5.25
CA TRP A 298 12.38 -21.39 5.55
C TRP A 298 13.58 -21.12 6.47
N ARG A 299 14.38 -20.10 6.17
CA ARG A 299 15.49 -19.66 7.04
C ARG A 299 15.00 -19.31 8.44
N ASN A 300 13.96 -18.49 8.56
CA ASN A 300 13.41 -18.05 9.84
C ASN A 300 12.85 -19.22 10.64
N TRP A 301 12.22 -20.19 9.98
CA TRP A 301 11.78 -21.43 10.63
C TRP A 301 12.96 -22.21 11.21
N GLN A 302 14.06 -22.36 10.46
CA GLN A 302 15.25 -23.08 10.93
C GLN A 302 15.97 -22.35 12.08
N LEU A 303 16.04 -21.02 12.04
CA LEU A 303 16.75 -20.22 13.04
C LEU A 303 15.94 -19.98 14.31
N TYR A 304 14.65 -19.70 14.15
CA TYR A 304 13.82 -19.16 15.22
C TYR A 304 12.65 -20.08 15.61
N GLY A 305 12.38 -21.14 14.86
CA GLY A 305 11.16 -21.94 15.03
C GLY A 305 9.86 -21.20 14.68
N ASP A 306 9.99 -20.01 14.06
CA ASP A 306 8.89 -19.14 13.64
C ASP A 306 9.24 -18.60 12.25
N TRP A 307 8.44 -18.96 11.25
CA TRP A 307 8.67 -18.56 9.86
C TRP A 307 8.55 -17.04 9.64
N THR A 308 7.82 -16.34 10.52
CA THR A 308 7.70 -14.87 10.50
C THR A 308 8.80 -14.17 11.29
N ALA A 309 9.54 -14.90 12.14
CA ALA A 309 10.44 -14.33 13.15
C ALA A 309 9.76 -13.35 14.13
N THR A 310 8.42 -13.39 14.26
CA THR A 310 7.67 -12.51 15.19
C THR A 310 8.08 -12.77 16.64
N ASN A 311 8.42 -14.02 16.97
CA ASN A 311 8.94 -14.36 18.28
C ASN A 311 10.18 -13.54 18.70
N GLN A 312 11.04 -13.13 17.76
CA GLN A 312 12.20 -12.28 18.06
C GLN A 312 11.78 -10.85 18.41
N PHE A 313 10.78 -10.30 17.72
CA PHE A 313 10.19 -8.99 18.07
C PHE A 313 9.57 -9.04 19.46
N ILE A 314 8.78 -10.08 19.75
CA ILE A 314 8.15 -10.26 21.07
C ILE A 314 9.22 -10.35 22.15
N ARG A 315 10.29 -11.12 21.92
CA ARG A 315 11.42 -11.27 22.86
C ARG A 315 12.08 -9.92 23.17
N LEU A 316 12.30 -9.10 22.14
CA LEU A 316 12.96 -7.79 22.27
C LEU A 316 12.04 -6.71 22.88
N ALA A 317 10.72 -6.88 22.78
CA ALA A 317 9.71 -5.97 23.32
C ALA A 317 9.28 -6.30 24.78
N ASP A 318 10.17 -6.89 25.57
CA ASP A 318 9.93 -7.40 26.94
C ASP A 318 8.95 -8.58 27.05
N GLY A 319 8.77 -9.34 25.98
CA GLY A 319 7.93 -10.54 25.96
C GLY A 319 6.46 -10.29 25.60
N ASP A 320 5.68 -11.37 25.54
CA ASP A 320 4.25 -11.29 25.25
C ASP A 320 3.51 -10.67 26.45
N ARG A 321 2.90 -9.53 26.21
CA ARG A 321 2.14 -8.78 27.23
C ARG A 321 0.69 -9.26 27.35
N GLY A 322 0.25 -10.21 26.52
CA GLY A 322 -1.06 -10.84 26.61
C GLY A 322 -2.23 -9.89 26.34
N PHE A 323 -2.10 -9.03 25.32
CA PHE A 323 -3.13 -8.03 25.03
C PHE A 323 -4.47 -8.67 24.60
N THR A 324 -5.54 -8.24 25.25
CA THR A 324 -6.92 -8.56 24.84
C THR A 324 -7.35 -7.70 23.65
N LEU A 325 -8.32 -8.18 22.86
CA LEU A 325 -8.91 -7.39 21.76
C LEU A 325 -9.42 -6.03 22.25
N TRP A 326 -9.98 -5.95 23.46
CA TRP A 326 -10.47 -4.71 24.02
C TRP A 326 -9.37 -3.71 24.37
N GLN A 327 -8.21 -4.19 24.85
CA GLN A 327 -7.05 -3.34 25.09
C GLN A 327 -6.50 -2.80 23.77
N VAL A 328 -6.40 -3.65 22.74
CA VAL A 328 -6.00 -3.21 21.38
C VAL A 328 -6.98 -2.18 20.82
N LEU A 329 -8.29 -2.36 21.03
CA LEU A 329 -9.29 -1.37 20.65
C LEU A 329 -9.19 -0.08 21.47
N GLY A 330 -8.79 -0.16 22.73
CA GLY A 330 -8.53 1.01 23.58
C GLY A 330 -7.40 1.91 23.05
N GLU A 331 -6.41 1.32 22.37
CA GLU A 331 -5.28 2.03 21.73
C GLU A 331 -5.67 2.73 20.41
N SER A 332 -6.89 2.49 19.90
CA SER A 332 -7.35 3.02 18.60
C SER A 332 -7.29 4.54 18.48
N GLY A 333 -7.43 5.27 19.59
CA GLY A 333 -7.28 6.73 19.62
C GLY A 333 -5.86 7.19 19.23
N GLY A 334 -4.84 6.45 19.65
CA GLY A 334 -3.45 6.69 19.27
C GLY A 334 -3.21 6.37 17.80
N LEU A 335 -3.70 5.22 17.33
CA LEU A 335 -3.61 4.78 15.93
C LEU A 335 -4.28 5.77 14.96
N TRP A 336 -5.43 6.32 15.35
CA TRP A 336 -6.14 7.30 14.54
C TRP A 336 -5.36 8.62 14.41
N ARG A 337 -4.75 9.09 15.50
CA ARG A 337 -3.91 10.30 15.46
C ARG A 337 -2.64 10.07 14.65
N SER A 338 -1.98 8.92 14.83
CA SER A 338 -0.76 8.57 14.10
C SER A 338 -1.01 8.34 12.62
N THR A 339 -2.24 8.04 12.20
CA THR A 339 -2.63 8.04 10.77
C THR A 339 -2.41 9.42 10.12
N PHE A 340 -2.59 10.50 10.88
CA PHE A 340 -2.50 11.86 10.34
C PHE A 340 -1.18 12.56 10.61
N ALA A 341 -0.77 12.61 11.88
CA ALA A 341 0.44 13.30 12.30
C ALA A 341 0.79 12.98 13.76
N VAL A 342 1.66 11.99 13.97
CA VAL A 342 2.39 11.80 15.23
C VAL A 342 3.84 11.55 14.87
N PHE A 343 4.72 12.40 15.38
CA PHE A 343 6.14 12.44 15.02
C PHE A 343 7.03 11.98 16.17
N GLY A 344 8.30 11.78 15.85
CA GLY A 344 9.27 11.16 16.76
C GLY A 344 8.78 9.79 17.22
N TRP A 345 9.06 9.46 18.48
CA TRP A 345 8.71 8.19 19.10
C TRP A 345 7.36 8.27 19.82
N PHE A 346 6.31 8.69 19.10
CA PHE A 346 4.99 8.99 19.66
C PHE A 346 4.99 10.08 20.75
N ASN A 347 6.02 10.93 20.73
CA ASN A 347 6.27 11.95 21.74
C ASN A 347 6.08 13.38 21.22
N LEU A 348 5.77 13.54 19.92
CA LEU A 348 5.48 14.83 19.29
C LEU A 348 4.12 14.79 18.59
N LEU A 349 3.12 15.38 19.23
CA LEU A 349 1.78 15.54 18.66
C LEU A 349 1.71 16.80 17.79
N ALA A 350 0.96 16.71 16.69
CA ALA A 350 0.63 17.88 15.89
C ALA A 350 -0.36 18.80 16.62
N PRO A 351 -0.45 20.08 16.23
CA PRO A 351 -1.49 20.97 16.74
C PRO A 351 -2.90 20.43 16.47
N ALA A 352 -3.84 20.70 17.39
CA ALA A 352 -5.21 20.17 17.34
C ALA A 352 -5.95 20.44 16.01
N TRP A 353 -5.68 21.58 15.37
CA TRP A 353 -6.29 21.93 14.09
C TRP A 353 -5.93 20.97 12.95
N VAL A 354 -4.74 20.36 12.99
CA VAL A 354 -4.30 19.38 11.98
C VAL A 354 -5.24 18.17 12.03
N TYR A 355 -5.47 17.63 13.23
CA TYR A 355 -6.39 16.52 13.41
C TYR A 355 -7.83 16.90 13.03
N ALA A 356 -8.28 18.12 13.36
CA ALA A 356 -9.61 18.58 13.00
C ALA A 356 -9.82 18.59 11.48
N VAL A 357 -8.88 19.14 10.71
CA VAL A 357 -8.92 19.18 9.24
C VAL A 357 -9.01 17.76 8.66
N TRP A 358 -8.12 16.87 9.10
CA TRP A 358 -8.09 15.50 8.58
C TRP A 358 -9.30 14.67 8.99
N ASN A 359 -9.83 14.87 10.19
CA ASN A 359 -11.09 14.27 10.64
C ASN A 359 -12.26 14.71 9.77
N VAL A 360 -12.38 16.00 9.46
CA VAL A 360 -13.42 16.51 8.57
C VAL A 360 -13.29 15.88 7.19
N LEU A 361 -12.08 15.79 6.63
CA LEU A 361 -11.86 15.13 5.33
C LEU A 361 -12.23 13.64 5.36
N ALA A 362 -11.90 12.92 6.44
CA ALA A 362 -12.27 11.52 6.63
C ALA A 362 -13.79 11.32 6.70
N VAL A 363 -14.48 12.17 7.47
CA VAL A 363 -15.96 12.15 7.60
C VAL A 363 -16.62 12.45 6.25
N LEU A 364 -16.14 13.46 5.52
CA LEU A 364 -16.65 13.79 4.18
C LEU A 364 -16.43 12.63 3.19
N GLY A 365 -15.27 11.97 3.26
CA GLY A 365 -14.98 10.77 2.48
C GLY A 365 -15.94 9.62 2.79
N ALA A 366 -16.17 9.35 4.08
CA ALA A 366 -17.09 8.31 4.53
C ALA A 366 -18.55 8.62 4.11
N ALA A 367 -19.01 9.86 4.29
CA ALA A 367 -20.34 10.29 3.86
C ALA A 367 -20.53 10.13 2.34
N GLY A 368 -19.52 10.49 1.55
CA GLY A 368 -19.51 10.29 0.10
C GLY A 368 -19.61 8.82 -0.30
N LEU A 369 -18.90 7.93 0.41
CA LEU A 369 -18.98 6.48 0.21
C LEU A 369 -20.38 5.94 0.51
N PHE A 370 -20.97 6.30 1.66
CA PHE A 370 -22.31 5.84 2.03
C PHE A 370 -23.39 6.32 1.06
N ARG A 371 -23.30 7.57 0.60
CA ARG A 371 -24.21 8.10 -0.43
C ARG A 371 -24.11 7.29 -1.72
N ASN A 372 -22.90 7.02 -2.21
CA ASN A 372 -22.70 6.25 -3.44
C ASN A 372 -23.23 4.81 -3.33
N ILE A 373 -23.01 4.15 -2.18
CA ILE A 373 -23.58 2.82 -1.91
C ILE A 373 -25.12 2.88 -1.90
N GLY A 374 -25.70 3.90 -1.27
CA GLY A 374 -27.15 4.13 -1.24
C GLY A 374 -27.74 4.31 -2.63
N ASP A 375 -27.13 5.17 -3.43
CA ASP A 375 -27.55 5.46 -4.81
C ASP A 375 -27.50 4.20 -5.68
N ARG A 376 -26.41 3.42 -5.62
CA ARG A 376 -26.30 2.13 -6.35
C ARG A 376 -27.33 1.09 -5.90
N ARG A 377 -27.61 0.99 -4.60
CA ARG A 377 -28.65 0.08 -4.09
C ARG A 377 -30.04 0.50 -4.57
N SER A 378 -30.31 1.80 -4.68
CA SER A 378 -31.57 2.31 -5.19
C SER A 378 -31.76 1.98 -6.67
N GLU A 379 -30.73 2.17 -7.51
CA GLU A 379 -30.76 1.80 -8.93
C GLU A 379 -30.99 0.30 -9.14
N ILE A 380 -30.31 -0.57 -8.37
CA ILE A 380 -30.50 -2.03 -8.45
C ILE A 380 -31.93 -2.41 -8.03
N ARG A 381 -32.49 -1.73 -7.02
CA ARG A 381 -33.85 -1.96 -6.54
C ARG A 381 -34.89 -1.51 -7.56
N ASP A 382 -34.63 -0.42 -8.27
CA ASP A 382 -35.54 0.10 -9.28
C ASP A 382 -35.50 -0.74 -10.57
N LEU A 383 -34.33 -1.26 -10.96
CA LEU A 383 -34.18 -2.25 -12.04
C LEU A 383 -34.89 -3.57 -11.73
N THR A 384 -34.82 -4.05 -10.49
CA THR A 384 -35.52 -5.28 -10.06
C THR A 384 -37.03 -5.08 -9.96
N ARG A 385 -37.52 -3.92 -9.50
CA ARG A 385 -38.95 -3.57 -9.53
C ARG A 385 -39.50 -3.40 -10.95
N TRP A 386 -38.75 -2.77 -11.84
CA TRP A 386 -39.15 -2.63 -13.25
C TRP A 386 -39.24 -3.99 -13.95
N SER A 387 -38.27 -4.89 -13.71
CA SER A 387 -38.30 -6.27 -14.18
C SER A 387 -39.52 -7.03 -13.64
N HIS A 388 -39.81 -6.92 -12.35
CA HIS A 388 -40.94 -7.63 -11.72
C HIS A 388 -42.30 -7.14 -12.23
N ASN A 389 -42.48 -5.82 -12.40
CA ASN A 389 -43.72 -5.24 -12.92
C ASN A 389 -43.96 -5.56 -14.42
N ASN A 390 -42.91 -5.64 -15.23
CA ASN A 390 -43.02 -6.03 -16.65
C ASN A 390 -43.16 -7.55 -16.85
N LEU A 391 -42.67 -8.37 -15.91
CA LEU A 391 -42.92 -9.82 -15.90
C LEU A 391 -44.33 -10.17 -15.44
N GLN A 392 -44.99 -9.31 -14.67
CA GLN A 392 -46.42 -9.46 -14.31
C GLN A 392 -47.38 -8.91 -15.38
N SER A 393 -46.89 -8.23 -16.42
CA SER A 393 -47.70 -7.66 -17.50
C SER A 393 -47.77 -8.42 -18.84
N PRO A 394 -47.62 -9.76 -18.94
CA PRO A 394 -48.00 -10.48 -20.15
C PRO A 394 -48.98 -11.62 -19.89
N LEU A 395 -50.13 -11.33 -19.28
CA LEU A 395 -51.28 -12.25 -19.34
C LEU A 395 -52.48 -11.69 -20.12
N ASN A 396 -52.39 -10.49 -20.70
CA ASN A 396 -53.56 -9.89 -21.37
C ASN A 396 -53.28 -9.14 -22.70
N GLN A 397 -52.18 -9.43 -23.41
CA GLN A 397 -51.97 -8.84 -24.74
C GLN A 397 -51.76 -9.89 -25.82
N SER A 398 -52.60 -9.78 -26.86
CA SER A 398 -52.75 -10.71 -27.97
C SER A 398 -51.47 -10.85 -28.82
N PRO A 399 -51.32 -11.97 -29.57
CA PRO A 399 -50.05 -12.39 -30.17
C PRO A 399 -49.42 -11.41 -31.18
N LYS A 400 -50.17 -10.42 -31.68
CA LYS A 400 -49.71 -9.51 -32.75
C LYS A 400 -48.76 -8.38 -32.29
N LYS A 401 -48.59 -8.13 -30.98
CA LYS A 401 -47.67 -7.07 -30.48
C LYS A 401 -46.26 -7.55 -30.11
N ARG A 402 -45.98 -8.86 -30.19
CA ARG A 402 -44.70 -9.44 -29.75
C ARG A 402 -43.52 -9.06 -30.67
N VAL A 403 -43.78 -8.73 -31.94
CA VAL A 403 -42.75 -8.39 -32.95
C VAL A 403 -42.26 -6.94 -32.84
N LEU A 404 -43.07 -6.00 -32.32
CA LEU A 404 -42.64 -4.59 -32.15
C LEU A 404 -41.85 -4.33 -30.86
N ALA A 405 -41.89 -5.24 -29.88
CA ALA A 405 -41.16 -5.10 -28.62
C ALA A 405 -39.67 -5.50 -28.73
N HIS A 406 -39.33 -6.47 -29.61
CA HIS A 406 -37.95 -6.88 -29.83
C HIS A 406 -37.11 -5.82 -30.59
N GLY A 407 -37.76 -4.94 -31.37
CA GLY A 407 -37.09 -3.83 -32.07
C GLY A 407 -36.68 -2.66 -31.16
N ARG A 408 -37.27 -2.50 -29.97
CA ARG A 408 -36.92 -1.40 -29.04
C ARG A 408 -35.81 -1.76 -28.05
N HIS A 409 -35.49 -3.04 -27.88
CA HIS A 409 -34.40 -3.48 -26.99
C HIS A 409 -33.03 -3.02 -27.49
N TYR A 410 -32.84 -2.90 -28.81
CA TYR A 410 -31.62 -2.35 -29.41
C TYR A 410 -31.54 -0.82 -29.41
N PHE A 411 -32.67 -0.11 -29.23
CA PHE A 411 -32.68 1.36 -29.29
C PHE A 411 -32.21 2.01 -27.98
N TRP A 412 -32.49 1.39 -26.83
CA TRP A 412 -32.09 1.93 -25.52
C TRP A 412 -30.62 1.66 -25.15
N LEU A 413 -30.04 0.54 -25.60
CA LEU A 413 -28.58 0.31 -25.48
C LEU A 413 -27.77 1.27 -26.37
N ARG A 414 -28.33 1.70 -27.52
CA ARG A 414 -27.72 2.76 -28.36
C ARG A 414 -27.85 4.15 -27.73
N HIS A 415 -28.88 4.42 -26.94
CA HIS A 415 -29.07 5.74 -26.33
C HIS A 415 -28.14 5.99 -25.13
N TRP A 416 -27.66 4.93 -24.48
CA TRP A 416 -26.56 5.00 -23.51
C TRP A 416 -25.21 5.41 -24.14
N HIS A 417 -25.07 5.28 -25.46
CA HIS A 417 -23.84 5.58 -26.18
C HIS A 417 -23.79 6.98 -26.83
N ASN A 418 -24.91 7.75 -26.82
CA ASN A 418 -25.02 8.96 -27.65
C ASN A 418 -25.56 10.24 -26.97
N GLN A 419 -25.61 10.32 -25.64
CA GLN A 419 -25.85 11.60 -24.96
C GLN A 419 -24.53 12.31 -24.65
N GLY A 420 -24.04 13.03 -25.66
CA GLY A 420 -22.87 13.90 -25.60
C GLY A 420 -22.66 14.69 -26.89
N VAL A 421 -23.74 14.99 -27.63
CA VAL A 421 -23.70 15.94 -28.76
C VAL A 421 -24.47 17.18 -28.32
N CYS A 422 -23.77 18.31 -28.17
CA CYS A 422 -24.39 19.62 -28.05
C CYS A 422 -25.09 19.98 -29.37
N PRO A 423 -26.32 20.53 -29.35
CA PRO A 423 -26.75 21.43 -30.40
C PRO A 423 -26.49 22.87 -29.95
N GLY A 424 -25.84 23.63 -30.83
CA GLY A 424 -25.57 25.05 -30.63
C GLY A 424 -26.83 25.91 -30.54
N ARG A 425 -26.64 27.05 -29.89
CA ARG A 425 -27.08 28.34 -30.42
C ARG A 425 -25.86 29.21 -30.59
#